data_AF-A0A7Y3JIK3-F1
#
_entry.id   AF-A0A7Y3JIK3-F1
#
_cell.length_a   1.000
_cell.length_b   1.000
_cell.length_c   1.000
_cell.angle_alpha   90.00
_cell.angle_beta   90.00
_cell.angle_gamma   90.00
#
_symmetry.space_group_name_H-M   'P 1'
#
loop_
_entity.id
_entity.type
_entity.pdbx_description
1 polymer ?
#
loop_
_entity_poly.entity_id
_entity_poly.type
_entity_poly.pdbx_seq_one_letter_code
_entity_poly.pdbx_strand_id
1 'polypeptide(L)'
;MARSWYVLQTYSQFENRVERSIRQLLDNPVLSSCVFDIKVPTERVAEVKNGKRVEKEVKIWPGYILLEMDLPTQGWKEIVGPIKRIQGVSGFVGAVGNT
;
A
#
# COMPACT_ATOMS: atom_id res chain seq x y z
N MET A 1 -9.92 16.27 -11.32
CA MET A 1 -9.20 15.01 -11.09
C MET A 1 -8.24 15.27 -9.96
N ALA A 2 -8.53 14.73 -8.77
CA ALA A 2 -7.86 15.10 -7.54
C ALA A 2 -7.18 13.86 -6.98
N ARG A 3 -5.89 13.72 -7.28
CA ARG A 3 -5.05 12.65 -6.71
C ARG A 3 -5.00 12.83 -5.21
N SER A 4 -5.44 11.80 -4.50
CA SER A 4 -5.48 11.80 -3.05
C SER A 4 -4.64 10.63 -2.53
N TRP A 5 -3.96 10.89 -1.42
CA TRP A 5 -3.20 9.86 -0.73
C TRP A 5 -4.12 9.13 0.24
N TYR A 6 -4.21 7.82 0.08
CA TYR A 6 -4.96 6.93 0.95
C TYR A 6 -3.98 6.10 1.76
N VAL A 7 -4.32 5.89 3.03
CA VAL A 7 -3.54 5.06 3.93
C VAL A 7 -4.23 3.72 4.08
N LEU A 8 -3.53 2.64 3.77
CA LEU A 8 -3.96 1.28 3.93
C LEU A 8 -3.29 0.67 5.17
N GLN A 9 -4.10 0.18 6.10
CA GLN A 9 -3.63 -0.58 7.23
C GLN A 9 -3.52 -2.05 6.86
N THR A 10 -2.37 -2.62 7.15
CA THR A 10 -1.99 -4.00 6.86
C THR A 10 -1.35 -4.62 8.09
N TYR A 11 -1.25 -5.95 8.11
CA TYR A 11 -0.48 -6.64 9.13
C TYR A 11 1.01 -6.59 8.78
N SER A 12 1.87 -6.31 9.76
CA SER A 12 3.30 -6.02 9.58
C SER A 12 4.13 -7.12 8.90
N GLN A 13 3.61 -8.34 8.76
CA GLN A 13 4.27 -9.44 8.04
C GLN A 13 3.81 -9.59 6.59
N PHE A 14 2.73 -8.92 6.21
CA PHE A 14 2.08 -9.07 4.93
C PHE A 14 2.34 -7.91 3.97
N GLU A 15 2.94 -6.80 4.40
CA GLU A 15 3.14 -5.59 3.58
C GLU A 15 3.74 -5.86 2.20
N ASN A 16 4.85 -6.60 2.13
CA ASN A 16 5.53 -6.89 0.85
C ASN A 16 4.66 -7.80 -0.05
N ARG A 17 3.88 -8.71 0.56
CA ARG A 17 2.91 -9.53 -0.17
C ARG A 17 1.74 -8.68 -0.67
N VAL A 18 1.21 -7.79 0.17
CA VAL A 18 0.13 -6.87 -0.17
C VAL A 18 0.57 -5.94 -1.29
N GLU A 19 1.77 -5.36 -1.21
CA GLU A 19 2.34 -4.52 -2.27
C GLU A 19 2.38 -5.27 -3.60
N ARG A 20 2.92 -6.50 -3.62
CA ARG A 20 2.94 -7.33 -4.83
C ARG A 20 1.54 -7.66 -5.34
N SER A 21 0.62 -8.01 -4.46
CA SER A 21 -0.77 -8.29 -4.84
C SER A 21 -1.46 -7.05 -5.42
N ILE A 22 -1.22 -5.86 -4.85
CA ILE A 22 -1.75 -4.61 -5.40
C ILE A 22 -1.12 -4.33 -6.77
N ARG A 23 0.20 -4.50 -6.92
CA ARG A 23 0.87 -4.36 -8.24
C ARG A 23 0.29 -5.31 -9.28
N GLN A 24 0.00 -6.56 -8.92
CA GLN A 24 -0.69 -7.50 -9.82
C GLN A 24 -2.12 -7.07 -10.16
N LEU A 25 -2.82 -6.42 -9.23
CA LEU A 25 -4.12 -5.84 -9.51
C LEU A 25 -4.00 -4.62 -10.45
N LEU A 26 -2.88 -3.88 -10.43
CA LEU A 26 -2.61 -2.79 -11.38
C LEU A 26 -2.43 -3.29 -12.83
N ASP A 27 -2.17 -4.58 -13.07
CA ASP A 27 -2.19 -5.11 -14.43
C ASP A 27 -3.58 -4.98 -15.08
N ASN A 28 -4.64 -4.80 -14.28
CA ASN A 28 -5.95 -4.48 -14.80
C ASN A 28 -6.02 -3.00 -15.26
N PRO A 29 -6.41 -2.72 -16.53
CA PRO A 29 -6.46 -1.36 -17.08
C PRO A 29 -7.37 -0.41 -16.31
N VAL A 30 -8.40 -0.93 -15.64
CA VAL A 30 -9.31 -0.12 -14.80
C VAL A 30 -8.59 0.38 -13.54
N LEU A 31 -7.75 -0.47 -12.94
CA LEU A 31 -7.07 -0.17 -11.69
C LEU A 31 -5.81 0.66 -11.90
N SER A 32 -5.03 0.40 -12.97
CA SER A 32 -3.88 1.25 -13.33
C SER A 32 -4.27 2.68 -13.70
N SER A 33 -5.48 2.88 -14.21
CA SER A 33 -5.99 4.22 -14.50
C SER A 33 -6.34 5.01 -13.24
N CYS A 34 -6.57 4.33 -12.11
CA CYS A 34 -7.00 4.96 -10.86
C CYS A 34 -5.90 5.00 -9.80
N VAL A 35 -4.99 4.03 -9.77
CA VAL A 35 -3.89 3.95 -8.81
C VAL A 35 -2.58 4.28 -9.50
N PHE A 36 -1.93 5.31 -9.01
CA PHE A 36 -0.74 5.88 -9.65
C PHE A 36 0.54 5.46 -8.95
N ASP A 37 0.55 5.45 -7.62
CA ASP A 37 1.74 5.17 -6.83
C ASP A 37 1.42 4.36 -5.56
N ILE A 38 2.37 3.53 -5.16
CA ILE A 38 2.31 2.70 -3.95
C ILE A 38 3.61 2.89 -3.19
N LYS A 39 3.53 3.40 -1.97
CA LYS A 39 4.69 3.61 -1.10
C LYS A 39 4.53 2.85 0.21
N VAL A 40 5.51 2.03 0.54
CA VAL A 40 5.64 1.43 1.87
C VAL A 40 6.67 2.27 2.65
N PRO A 41 6.35 2.77 3.86
CA PRO A 41 7.27 3.54 4.69
C PRO A 41 8.32 2.60 5.33
N THR A 42 9.25 2.13 4.50
CA THR A 42 10.45 1.39 4.91
C THR A 42 11.69 2.26 4.72
N GLU A 43 12.62 2.20 5.67
CA GLU A 43 13.92 2.84 5.60
C GLU A 43 14.98 1.81 5.27
N ARG A 44 15.83 2.10 4.28
CA ARG A 44 16.98 1.25 3.97
C ARG A 44 18.15 1.67 4.83
N VAL A 45 18.48 0.84 5.81
CA VAL A 45 19.63 1.04 6.69
C VAL A 45 20.77 0.18 6.20
N ALA A 46 21.89 0.80 5.87
CA ALA A 46 23.11 0.08 5.48
C ALA A 46 23.84 -0.40 6.75
N GLU A 47 23.71 -1.68 7.07
CA GLU A 47 24.39 -2.30 8.22
C GLU A 47 25.67 -3.00 7.70
N VAL A 48 26.82 -2.75 8.33
CA VAL A 48 28.06 -3.43 7.97
C VAL A 48 28.21 -4.66 8.89
N LYS A 49 27.96 -5.86 8.36
CA LYS A 49 28.22 -7.13 9.04
C LYS A 49 29.39 -7.86 8.37
N ASN A 50 30.41 -8.22 9.14
CA ASN A 50 31.61 -8.92 8.65
C ASN A 50 32.27 -8.27 7.41
N GLY A 51 32.35 -6.92 7.38
CA GLY A 51 33.00 -6.19 6.28
C GLY A 51 32.21 -6.16 4.96
N LYS A 52 31.04 -6.79 4.88
CA LYS A 52 30.10 -6.66 3.75
C LYS A 52 28.99 -5.68 4.12
N ARG A 53 28.68 -4.75 3.21
CA ARG A 53 27.50 -3.87 3.31
C ARG A 53 26.27 -4.73 3.06
N VAL A 54 25.40 -4.84 4.06
CA VAL A 54 24.09 -5.47 3.93
C VAL A 54 23.05 -4.37 4.06
N GLU A 55 22.26 -4.17 3.01
CA GLU A 55 21.10 -3.29 3.07
C GLU A 55 19.99 -4.01 3.84
N LYS A 56 19.59 -3.44 4.97
CA LYS A 56 18.51 -3.94 5.81
C LYS A 56 17.36 -2.97 5.74
N GLU A 57 16.20 -3.44 5.31
CA GLU A 57 14.98 -2.65 5.33
C GLU A 57 14.40 -2.66 6.76
N VAL A 58 14.46 -1.51 7.44
CA VAL A 58 13.84 -1.29 8.74
C VAL A 58 12.54 -0.53 8.53
N LYS A 59 11.47 -1.03 9.13
CA LYS A 59 10.12 -0.46 8.97
C LYS A 59 9.96 0.69 9.97
N ILE A 60 9.68 1.89 9.48
CA ILE A 60 9.44 3.06 10.35
C ILE A 60 8.06 2.95 10.99
N TRP A 61 7.05 2.56 10.20
CA TRP A 61 5.68 2.32 10.64
C TRP A 61 5.20 0.94 10.18
N PRO A 62 5.33 -0.10 11.03
CA PRO A 62 4.92 -1.44 10.67
C PRO A 62 3.40 -1.51 10.53
N GLY A 63 2.93 -1.94 9.37
CA GLY A 63 1.52 -2.16 9.04
C GLY A 63 0.86 -1.03 8.24
N TYR A 64 1.61 -0.11 7.63
CA TYR A 64 1.03 0.99 6.85
C TYR A 64 1.54 0.99 5.40
N ILE A 65 0.63 1.21 4.45
CA ILE A 65 0.96 1.39 3.04
C ILE A 65 0.24 2.65 2.56
N LEU A 66 0.95 3.50 1.82
CA LEU A 66 0.43 4.69 1.19
C LEU A 66 0.09 4.37 -0.27
N LEU A 67 -1.10 4.77 -0.69
CA LEU A 67 -1.61 4.58 -2.04
C LEU A 67 -2.00 5.94 -2.61
N GLU A 68 -1.38 6.34 -3.72
CA GLU A 68 -1.83 7.50 -4.49
C GLU A 68 -2.90 7.05 -5.48
N MET A 69 -4.14 7.52 -5.28
CA MET A 69 -5.29 7.09 -6.06
C MET A 69 -6.13 8.29 -6.46
N ASP A 70 -6.71 8.27 -7.66
CA ASP A 70 -7.84 9.13 -8.05
C ASP A 70 -9.10 8.28 -7.88
N LEU A 71 -9.87 8.53 -6.81
CA LEU A 71 -11.12 7.80 -6.56
C LEU A 71 -12.28 8.54 -7.24
N PRO A 72 -12.83 8.00 -8.34
CA PRO A 72 -14.05 8.56 -8.92
C PRO A 72 -15.24 8.36 -7.96
N THR A 73 -16.17 9.32 -7.96
CA THR A 73 -17.38 9.29 -7.11
C THR A 73 -18.25 8.05 -7.38
N GLN A 74 -18.17 7.50 -8.61
CA GLN A 74 -18.74 6.21 -9.00
C GLN A 74 -17.60 5.20 -9.27
N GLY A 75 -17.74 3.96 -8.79
CA GLY A 75 -16.76 2.89 -9.05
C GLY A 75 -15.64 2.73 -8.00
N TRP A 76 -15.53 3.62 -7.00
CA TRP A 76 -14.53 3.48 -5.93
C TRP A 76 -14.58 2.11 -5.21
N LYS A 77 -15.78 1.51 -5.10
CA LYS A 77 -15.96 0.18 -4.50
C LYS A 77 -15.27 -0.93 -5.30
N GLU A 78 -15.17 -0.79 -6.62
CA GLU A 78 -14.50 -1.76 -7.49
C GLU A 78 -12.98 -1.69 -7.36
N ILE A 79 -12.45 -0.55 -6.91
CA ILE A 79 -11.02 -0.35 -6.63
C ILE A 79 -10.70 -0.82 -5.19
N VAL A 80 -11.51 -0.38 -4.22
CA VAL A 80 -11.32 -0.68 -2.80
C VAL A 80 -11.64 -2.15 -2.48
N GLY A 81 -12.61 -2.76 -3.16
CA GLY A 81 -13.06 -4.13 -2.92
C GLY A 81 -11.98 -5.19 -3.12
N PRO A 82 -11.28 -5.24 -4.27
CA PRO A 82 -10.14 -6.11 -4.50
C PRO A 82 -9.01 -5.89 -3.47
N ILE A 83 -8.67 -4.65 -3.16
CA ILE A 83 -7.59 -4.33 -2.21
C ILE A 83 -7.93 -4.82 -0.81
N LYS A 84 -9.17 -4.64 -0.34
CA LYS A 84 -9.63 -5.17 0.96
C LYS A 84 -9.69 -6.69 1.02
N ARG A 85 -9.84 -7.39 -0.12
CA ARG A 85 -9.85 -8.86 -0.18
C ARG A 85 -8.45 -9.48 -0.08
N ILE A 86 -7.39 -8.67 -0.24
CA ILE A 86 -6.02 -9.16 -0.13
C ILE A 86 -5.76 -9.64 1.30
N GLN A 87 -5.20 -10.85 1.41
CA GLN A 87 -4.80 -11.43 2.68
C GLN A 87 -3.73 -10.56 3.35
N GLY A 88 -4.00 -10.14 4.58
CA GLY A 88 -3.10 -9.26 5.33
C GLY A 88 -3.49 -7.78 5.30
N VAL A 89 -4.56 -7.41 4.61
CA VAL A 89 -5.15 -6.07 4.68
C VAL A 89 -6.17 -6.01 5.82
N SER A 90 -6.01 -5.07 6.73
CA SER A 90 -7.00 -4.79 7.79
C SER A 90 -8.09 -3.85 7.26
N GLY A 91 -7.71 -2.84 6.46
CA GLY A 91 -8.66 -1.92 5.86
C GLY A 91 -8.01 -0.60 5.47
N PHE A 92 -8.81 0.31 4.91
CA PHE A 92 -8.37 1.67 4.63
C PHE A 92 -8.57 2.54 5.87
N VAL A 93 -7.52 3.25 6.27
CA VAL A 93 -7.54 4.22 7.37
C VAL A 93 -8.34 5.44 6.88
N GLY A 94 -9.29 5.90 7.69
CA GLY A 94 -10.21 6.99 7.33
C GLY A 94 -11.59 6.53 6.84
N ALA A 95 -11.84 5.22 6.70
CA ALA A 95 -13.21 4.71 6.48
C ALA A 95 -14.08 4.72 7.76
N VAL A 96 -13.50 5.05 8.91
CA VAL A 96 -14.17 5.17 10.20
C VAL A 96 -13.63 6.41 10.91
N GLY A 97 -14.35 7.53 10.80
CA GLY A 97 -14.00 8.75 11.52
C GLY A 97 -14.46 10.05 10.88
N ASN A 98 -15.77 10.26 10.73
CA ASN A 98 -16.46 11.33 11.46
C ASN A 98 -17.99 11.18 11.28
N THR A 99 -18.66 11.04 12.43
CA THR A 99 -20.07 11.33 12.78
C THR A 99 -21.19 11.05 11.79
#